data_AF-A0A7C6XTK0-F1
#
_entry.id   AF-A0A7C6XTK0-F1
#
_cell.length_a   1.000
_cell.length_b   1.000
_cell.length_c   1.000
_cell.angle_alpha   90.00
_cell.angle_beta   90.00
_cell.angle_gamma   90.00
#
_symmetry.space_group_name_H-M   'P 1'
#
loop_
_entity.id
_entity.type
_entity.pdbx_description
1 polymer ?
#
loop_
_entity_poly.entity_id
_entity_poly.type
_entity_poly.pdbx_seq_one_letter_code
_entity_poly.pdbx_strand_id
1 'polypeptide(L)'
;MKKKHLGIILVLVVIIALTMLLASCTTSFKQKAVQTDFSNLNVTSNGGLAVGVGNYVYFINGAAGEDGYNKWGKTEKGAIMRVELDADKNPVANTLTTIIPKNVHGTKKTGLVVLGDRIFFTSPSTNTNSKGEPLSNKMVLLSAKLDGSDVKVIKEFDTYDIDYKITNNGFVLYMSEGKLYSLNLSKNKPKAKEIDKEITSYKFMDYATQRDSVFAKTIIYTKSSEDKTARYNTVWQYTAGGDKKEILNGNPKGSYNGKTNIEDQNGYVISLNQLIYADKDTLRLVYNKSNAVDSSNRSTGTYSYDFSTSFTFDYKKEVRYTKFENISELRFIGTKDQIKKGEFVLAKRSGSLTGLFYSQKRNTPGEFGVMYDLETPQAQVIDGSNITLLEVFQGEDVSVRYLVDNKIYNKSILSITSEGFQPLPLNAGLYLVFDKNADTGWLSLDVVHDQKYYYFNSDVLKNIYFYDASKVVKKDKRTMVARQVGKISKADELALLEEVKIEED
;
A
#
# COMPACT_ATOMS: atom_id res chain seq x y z
N MET A 1 66.13 -3.83 -26.20
CA MET A 1 64.77 -4.03 -26.77
C MET A 1 64.47 -2.92 -27.76
N LYS A 2 64.09 -3.25 -29.00
CA LYS A 2 63.87 -2.26 -30.09
C LYS A 2 62.73 -1.31 -29.71
N LYS A 3 62.87 0.00 -29.94
CA LYS A 3 61.91 1.07 -29.57
C LYS A 3 60.43 0.78 -29.96
N LYS A 4 60.20 -0.09 -30.95
CA LYS A 4 58.87 -0.56 -31.37
C LYS A 4 58.16 -1.48 -30.35
N HIS A 5 58.88 -2.18 -29.48
CA HIS A 5 58.27 -3.05 -28.46
C HIS A 5 57.94 -2.31 -27.16
N LEU A 6 58.60 -1.18 -26.87
CA LEU A 6 58.30 -0.37 -25.69
C LEU A 6 56.96 0.36 -25.80
N GLY A 7 56.62 0.85 -27.00
CA GLY A 7 55.33 1.50 -27.26
C GLY A 7 54.13 0.56 -27.16
N ILE A 8 54.29 -0.70 -27.60
CA ILE A 8 53.22 -1.71 -27.52
C ILE A 8 52.95 -2.12 -26.07
N ILE A 9 54.00 -2.26 -25.25
CA ILE A 9 53.87 -2.57 -23.82
C ILE A 9 53.18 -1.41 -23.08
N LEU A 10 53.52 -0.15 -23.39
CA LEU A 10 52.91 1.03 -22.78
C LEU A 10 51.40 1.13 -23.12
N VAL A 11 51.01 0.86 -24.37
CA VAL A 11 49.61 0.84 -24.80
C VAL A 11 48.83 -0.30 -24.14
N LEU A 12 49.42 -1.49 -23.99
CA LEU A 12 48.77 -2.61 -23.30
C LEU A 12 48.54 -2.33 -21.81
N VAL A 13 49.51 -1.70 -21.13
CA VAL A 13 49.39 -1.31 -19.71
C VAL A 13 48.33 -0.23 -19.52
N VAL A 14 48.24 0.74 -20.44
CA VAL A 14 47.20 1.78 -20.42
C VAL A 14 45.81 1.19 -20.69
N ILE A 15 45.67 0.24 -21.62
CA ILE A 15 44.41 -0.46 -21.89
C ILE A 15 43.98 -1.33 -20.70
N ILE A 16 44.91 -2.03 -20.04
CA ILE A 16 44.64 -2.83 -18.83
C ILE A 16 44.28 -1.93 -17.64
N ALA A 17 44.91 -0.75 -17.52
CA ALA A 17 44.53 0.25 -16.51
C ALA A 17 43.15 0.88 -16.79
N LEU A 18 42.81 1.09 -18.06
CA LEU A 18 41.49 1.58 -18.50
C LEU A 18 40.38 0.51 -18.31
N THR A 19 40.67 -0.79 -18.44
CA THR A 19 39.69 -1.84 -18.14
C THR A 19 39.47 -2.04 -16.64
N MET A 20 40.42 -1.68 -15.78
CA MET A 20 40.20 -1.63 -14.32
C MET A 20 39.36 -0.42 -13.88
N LEU A 21 39.43 0.71 -14.61
CA LEU A 21 38.58 1.89 -14.39
C LEU A 21 37.16 1.74 -14.96
N LEU A 22 36.97 0.82 -15.90
CA LEU A 22 35.66 0.45 -16.49
C LEU A 22 35.09 -0.85 -15.94
N ALA A 23 35.63 -1.37 -14.83
CA ALA A 23 34.91 -2.29 -13.99
C ALA A 23 33.69 -1.54 -13.44
N SER A 24 32.58 -1.60 -14.19
CA SER A 24 31.24 -1.27 -13.73
C SER A 24 31.16 -1.70 -12.27
N CYS A 25 31.10 -0.69 -11.40
CA CYS A 25 31.07 -0.88 -9.97
C CYS A 25 29.82 -1.72 -9.66
N THR A 26 29.99 -3.04 -9.61
CA THR A 26 29.04 -3.88 -8.90
C THR A 26 29.21 -3.45 -7.45
N THR A 27 28.36 -2.54 -6.99
CA THR A 27 28.28 -2.18 -5.57
C THR A 27 28.08 -3.48 -4.80
N SER A 28 29.17 -4.00 -4.22
CA SER A 28 29.13 -5.28 -3.54
C SER A 28 28.52 -5.05 -2.17
N PHE A 29 27.20 -5.15 -2.08
CA PHE A 29 26.46 -5.16 -0.82
C PHE A 29 26.76 -6.48 -0.09
N LYS A 30 27.94 -6.57 0.52
CA LYS A 30 28.35 -7.74 1.29
C LYS A 30 28.00 -7.51 2.75
N GLN A 31 27.28 -8.47 3.32
CA GLN A 31 27.01 -8.57 4.75
C GLN A 31 26.95 -10.05 5.12
N LYS A 32 27.45 -10.37 6.32
CA LYS A 32 27.33 -11.71 6.87
C LYS A 32 25.87 -11.99 7.18
N ALA A 33 25.37 -13.14 6.71
CA ALA A 33 24.01 -13.58 7.00
C ALA A 33 23.78 -13.61 8.52
N VAL A 34 22.69 -13.00 8.96
CA VAL A 34 22.22 -13.05 10.34
C VAL A 34 21.42 -14.35 10.53
N GLN A 35 21.66 -15.06 11.64
CA GLN A 35 20.90 -16.26 11.95
C GLN A 35 19.40 -15.97 11.93
N THR A 36 18.66 -16.77 11.16
CA THR A 36 17.24 -16.56 10.89
C THR A 36 16.55 -17.91 10.78
N ASP A 37 15.44 -18.08 11.50
CA ASP A 37 14.58 -19.23 11.32
C ASP A 37 13.70 -19.05 10.07
N PHE A 38 13.92 -19.90 9.07
CA PHE A 38 13.17 -19.90 7.81
C PHE A 38 12.06 -20.96 7.78
N SER A 39 11.83 -21.68 8.89
CA SER A 39 10.82 -22.76 8.95
C SER A 39 9.38 -22.26 8.78
N ASN A 40 9.12 -20.99 9.15
CA ASN A 40 7.82 -20.35 9.02
C ASN A 40 7.97 -18.94 8.46
N LEU A 41 7.55 -18.73 7.21
CA LEU A 41 7.56 -17.44 6.52
C LEU A 41 6.15 -16.88 6.37
N ASN A 42 5.29 -17.06 7.39
CA ASN A 42 4.00 -16.39 7.46
C ASN A 42 4.19 -14.88 7.63
N VAL A 43 3.56 -14.11 6.73
CA VAL A 43 3.76 -12.67 6.58
C VAL A 43 2.49 -11.95 6.97
N THR A 44 2.62 -10.88 7.76
CA THR A 44 1.53 -9.99 8.18
C THR A 44 1.97 -8.52 8.05
N SER A 45 1.04 -7.61 7.75
CA SER A 45 1.32 -6.18 7.47
C SER A 45 2.40 -5.95 6.43
N ASN A 46 2.15 -6.38 5.20
CA ASN A 46 3.13 -6.35 4.13
C ASN A 46 2.95 -5.07 3.28
N GLY A 47 4.03 -4.34 3.01
CA GLY A 47 4.03 -3.10 2.22
C GLY A 47 4.19 -1.80 2.99
N GLY A 48 4.28 -1.84 4.32
CA GLY A 48 4.42 -0.65 5.18
C GLY A 48 5.80 -0.45 5.79
N LEU A 49 5.90 0.32 6.88
CA LEU A 49 7.11 0.54 7.65
C LEU A 49 7.56 -0.68 8.49
N ALA A 50 6.65 -1.62 8.78
CA ALA A 50 6.92 -2.84 9.54
C ALA A 50 6.12 -4.03 9.01
N VAL A 51 6.75 -5.20 9.01
CA VAL A 51 6.21 -6.45 8.49
C VAL A 51 6.56 -7.62 9.40
N GLY A 52 5.54 -8.38 9.80
CA GLY A 52 5.72 -9.60 10.59
C GLY A 52 6.11 -10.74 9.68
N VAL A 53 7.11 -11.54 10.07
CA VAL A 53 7.56 -12.72 9.34
C VAL A 53 7.87 -13.84 10.34
N GLY A 54 7.00 -14.83 10.41
CA GLY A 54 7.15 -15.96 11.33
C GLY A 54 7.20 -15.52 12.80
N ASN A 55 8.37 -15.67 13.42
CA ASN A 55 8.65 -15.29 14.81
C ASN A 55 9.32 -13.91 14.93
N TYR A 56 9.39 -13.14 13.85
CA TYR A 56 10.10 -11.87 13.80
C TYR A 56 9.19 -10.75 13.31
N VAL A 57 9.57 -9.51 13.62
CA VAL A 57 9.12 -8.33 12.88
C VAL A 57 10.34 -7.64 12.28
N TYR A 58 10.22 -7.28 11.01
CA TYR A 58 11.17 -6.45 10.28
C TYR A 58 10.60 -5.05 10.17
N PHE A 59 11.42 -4.02 10.38
CA PHE A 59 10.95 -2.64 10.37
C PHE A 59 12.02 -1.66 9.91
N ILE A 60 11.58 -0.51 9.43
CA ILE A 60 12.43 0.63 9.10
C ILE A 60 12.80 1.34 10.41
N ASN A 61 14.09 1.48 10.69
CA ASN A 61 14.60 2.07 11.92
C ASN A 61 14.60 3.60 11.89
N GLY A 62 13.41 4.17 11.99
CA GLY A 62 13.15 5.60 11.91
C GLY A 62 13.26 6.17 10.49
N ALA A 63 12.67 7.34 10.27
CA ALA A 63 12.64 7.99 8.96
C ALA A 63 13.82 8.96 8.78
N ALA A 64 14.81 8.58 7.95
CA ALA A 64 15.98 9.42 7.67
C ALA A 64 15.77 10.41 6.51
N GLY A 65 14.74 10.22 5.68
CA GLY A 65 14.50 11.04 4.48
C GLY A 65 15.40 10.70 3.30
N GLU A 66 15.26 11.43 2.19
CA GLU A 66 16.02 11.21 0.95
C GLU A 66 17.51 11.60 1.09
N ASP A 67 17.79 12.65 1.85
CA ASP A 67 19.16 13.12 2.14
C ASP A 67 19.80 12.44 3.36
N GLY A 68 19.07 11.52 4.00
CA GLY A 68 19.55 10.78 5.15
C GLY A 68 20.80 9.95 4.86
N TYR A 69 21.70 9.85 5.83
CA TYR A 69 22.96 9.10 5.72
C TYR A 69 22.72 7.67 5.18
N ASN A 70 23.34 7.34 4.05
CA ASN A 70 23.03 6.12 3.31
C ASN A 70 24.28 5.30 2.92
N LYS A 71 25.31 5.30 3.77
CA LYS A 71 26.51 4.49 3.52
C LYS A 71 26.28 3.06 3.99
N TRP A 72 26.41 2.10 3.07
CA TRP A 72 26.30 0.67 3.36
C TRP A 72 27.18 0.26 4.55
N GLY A 73 26.61 -0.51 5.47
CA GLY A 73 27.32 -1.05 6.64
C GLY A 73 27.50 -0.07 7.80
N LYS A 74 27.18 1.22 7.60
CA LYS A 74 27.26 2.26 8.64
C LYS A 74 25.93 2.94 8.92
N THR A 75 24.92 2.72 8.08
CA THR A 75 23.61 3.33 8.25
C THR A 75 22.86 2.64 9.39
N GLU A 76 22.46 3.41 10.42
CA GLU A 76 21.58 2.95 11.50
C GLU A 76 20.16 3.52 11.33
N LYS A 77 19.99 4.85 11.27
CA LYS A 77 18.69 5.47 10.95
C LYS A 77 18.26 5.14 9.52
N GLY A 78 17.01 4.74 9.33
CA GLY A 78 16.49 4.25 8.05
C GLY A 78 16.88 2.81 7.70
N ALA A 79 17.78 2.17 8.45
CA ALA A 79 18.15 0.77 8.21
C ALA A 79 16.97 -0.18 8.42
N ILE A 80 17.01 -1.36 7.80
CA ILE A 80 16.06 -2.43 8.11
C ILE A 80 16.60 -3.22 9.30
N MET A 81 15.85 -3.17 10.39
CA MET A 81 16.14 -3.91 11.61
C MET A 81 15.11 -5.02 11.82
N ARG A 82 15.47 -5.96 12.70
CA ARG A 82 14.62 -7.08 13.10
C ARG A 82 14.70 -7.29 14.60
N VAL A 83 13.57 -7.67 15.19
CA VAL A 83 13.47 -8.22 16.55
C VAL A 83 12.66 -9.52 16.53
N GLU A 84 12.94 -10.40 17.47
CA GLU A 84 12.10 -11.55 17.79
C GLU A 84 10.81 -11.09 18.47
N LEU A 85 9.77 -11.90 18.30
CA LEU A 85 8.47 -11.74 18.92
C LEU A 85 8.29 -12.80 20.01
N ASP A 86 7.73 -12.39 21.16
CA ASP A 86 7.30 -13.30 22.20
C ASP A 86 6.01 -14.05 21.83
N ALA A 87 5.51 -14.87 22.76
CA ALA A 87 4.25 -15.63 22.57
C ALA A 87 3.04 -14.72 22.35
N ASP A 88 3.03 -13.52 22.94
CA ASP A 88 1.99 -12.49 22.82
C ASP A 88 2.16 -11.59 21.58
N LYS A 89 3.15 -11.90 20.73
CA LYS A 89 3.54 -11.12 19.54
C LYS A 89 4.06 -9.73 19.84
N ASN A 90 4.67 -9.53 21.00
CA ASN A 90 5.37 -8.30 21.34
C ASN A 90 6.86 -8.40 21.01
N PRO A 91 7.51 -7.29 20.60
CA PRO A 91 8.94 -7.30 20.29
C PRO A 91 9.82 -7.50 21.52
N VAL A 92 10.84 -8.35 21.40
CA VAL A 92 11.81 -8.65 22.46
C VAL A 92 13.06 -7.78 22.27
N ALA A 93 13.18 -6.72 23.08
CA ALA A 93 14.11 -5.61 22.81
C ALA A 93 15.60 -6.02 22.71
N ASN A 94 16.06 -6.99 23.50
CA ASN A 94 17.45 -7.44 23.50
C ASN A 94 17.83 -8.32 22.29
N THR A 95 16.89 -8.62 21.39
CA THR A 95 17.13 -9.37 20.15
C THR A 95 17.32 -8.49 18.92
N LEU A 96 17.26 -7.15 19.12
CA LEU A 96 17.39 -6.16 18.05
C LEU A 96 18.67 -6.35 17.24
N THR A 97 18.50 -6.53 15.93
CA THR A 97 19.62 -6.74 15.01
C THR A 97 19.40 -5.97 13.71
N THR A 98 20.46 -5.33 13.21
CA THR A 98 20.48 -4.73 11.87
C THR A 98 20.58 -5.81 10.81
N ILE A 99 19.57 -5.89 9.94
CA ILE A 99 19.53 -6.84 8.82
C ILE A 99 20.07 -6.18 7.56
N ILE A 100 19.69 -4.94 7.28
CA ILE A 100 20.12 -4.22 6.07
C ILE A 100 20.55 -2.80 6.45
N PRO A 101 21.86 -2.52 6.54
CA PRO A 101 22.43 -1.24 6.95
C PRO A 101 22.44 -0.25 5.78
N LYS A 102 21.25 0.07 5.28
CA LYS A 102 21.02 0.99 4.16
C LYS A 102 19.75 1.80 4.44
N ASN A 103 19.76 3.09 4.12
CA ASN A 103 18.63 3.98 4.37
C ASN A 103 17.46 3.57 3.47
N VAL A 104 16.37 3.10 4.06
CA VAL A 104 15.10 2.90 3.38
C VAL A 104 14.43 4.26 3.24
N HIS A 105 14.26 4.67 2.00
CA HIS A 105 13.43 5.82 1.65
C HIS A 105 12.87 5.63 0.25
N GLY A 106 11.72 6.22 -0.03
CA GLY A 106 10.97 5.87 -1.22
C GLY A 106 9.65 6.59 -1.37
N THR A 107 8.74 5.89 -2.01
CA THR A 107 7.37 6.35 -2.26
C THR A 107 6.62 6.52 -0.93
N LYS A 108 5.52 7.28 -0.97
CA LYS A 108 4.58 7.40 0.16
C LYS A 108 3.63 6.20 0.31
N LYS A 109 3.74 5.18 -0.56
CA LYS A 109 2.74 4.10 -0.67
C LYS A 109 3.28 2.72 -0.34
N THR A 110 4.59 2.49 -0.49
CA THR A 110 5.19 1.18 -0.30
C THR A 110 6.51 1.31 0.48
N GLY A 111 6.56 0.69 1.65
CA GLY A 111 7.79 0.50 2.43
C GLY A 111 8.41 -0.87 2.17
N LEU A 112 8.33 -1.75 3.18
CA LEU A 112 8.91 -3.09 3.20
C LEU A 112 7.93 -4.12 2.63
N VAL A 113 8.39 -4.86 1.61
CA VAL A 113 7.62 -5.94 1.00
C VAL A 113 8.34 -7.26 1.16
N VAL A 114 7.71 -8.26 1.77
CA VAL A 114 8.26 -9.62 1.92
C VAL A 114 7.52 -10.59 1.01
N LEU A 115 8.28 -11.35 0.20
CA LEU A 115 7.80 -12.46 -0.62
C LEU A 115 8.79 -13.62 -0.55
N GLY A 116 8.33 -14.77 -0.06
CA GLY A 116 9.21 -15.91 0.20
C GLY A 116 10.29 -15.54 1.23
N ASP A 117 11.54 -15.86 0.91
CA ASP A 117 12.72 -15.58 1.76
C ASP A 117 13.33 -14.19 1.51
N ARG A 118 12.67 -13.33 0.74
CA ARG A 118 13.21 -12.01 0.34
C ARG A 118 12.37 -10.84 0.84
N ILE A 119 13.08 -9.77 1.19
CA ILE A 119 12.53 -8.45 1.46
C ILE A 119 12.91 -7.50 0.31
N PHE A 120 11.95 -6.70 -0.13
CA PHE A 120 12.05 -5.69 -1.18
C PHE A 120 11.78 -4.33 -0.55
N PHE A 121 12.59 -3.35 -0.93
CA PHE A 121 12.55 -2.00 -0.38
C PHE A 121 13.23 -1.04 -1.34
N THR A 122 12.98 0.26 -1.16
CA THR A 122 13.64 1.32 -1.92
C THR A 122 14.64 2.06 -1.06
N SER A 123 15.62 2.68 -1.70
CA SER A 123 16.63 3.51 -1.05
C SER A 123 17.06 4.64 -1.98
N PRO A 124 17.51 5.78 -1.44
CA PRO A 124 18.22 6.78 -2.21
C PRO A 124 19.42 6.18 -2.92
N SER A 125 19.70 6.65 -4.14
CA SER A 125 20.91 6.23 -4.84
C SER A 125 22.15 6.74 -4.12
N THR A 126 23.16 5.88 -4.01
CA THR A 126 24.48 6.26 -3.49
C THR A 126 25.47 6.52 -4.63
N ASN A 127 25.00 6.49 -5.88
CA ASN A 127 25.80 6.80 -7.04
C ASN A 127 26.05 8.31 -7.10
N THR A 128 27.17 8.69 -7.67
CA THR A 128 27.51 10.09 -7.93
C THR A 128 27.50 10.37 -9.43
N ASN A 129 27.25 11.61 -9.82
CA ASN A 129 27.46 12.04 -11.19
C ASN A 129 28.97 12.14 -11.54
N SER A 130 29.30 12.55 -12.76
CA SER A 130 30.68 12.70 -13.23
C SER A 130 31.49 13.78 -12.48
N LYS A 131 30.84 14.62 -11.68
CA LYS A 131 31.45 15.63 -10.81
C LYS A 131 31.60 15.15 -9.36
N GLY A 132 31.18 13.93 -9.04
CA GLY A 132 31.20 13.40 -7.68
C GLY A 132 30.03 13.86 -6.80
N GLU A 133 29.04 14.55 -7.36
CA GLU A 133 27.85 14.99 -6.63
C GLU A 133 26.88 13.81 -6.46
N PRO A 134 26.24 13.61 -5.28
CA PRO A 134 25.25 12.56 -5.07
C PRO A 134 24.07 12.65 -6.03
N LEU A 135 23.61 11.50 -6.55
CA LEU A 135 22.36 11.40 -7.31
C LEU A 135 21.16 11.24 -6.37
N SER A 136 20.96 12.23 -5.48
CA SER A 136 19.96 12.16 -4.40
C SER A 136 18.52 12.09 -4.90
N ASN A 137 18.24 12.60 -6.11
CA ASN A 137 16.92 12.53 -6.76
C ASN A 137 16.56 11.16 -7.35
N LYS A 138 17.44 10.16 -7.23
CA LYS A 138 17.22 8.83 -7.78
C LYS A 138 16.86 7.82 -6.72
N MET A 139 15.81 7.06 -6.98
CA MET A 139 15.36 5.96 -6.15
C MET A 139 15.85 4.62 -6.70
N VAL A 140 16.38 3.76 -5.84
CA VAL A 140 16.81 2.41 -6.21
C VAL A 140 15.90 1.40 -5.53
N LEU A 141 15.25 0.53 -6.30
CA LEU A 141 14.55 -0.65 -5.80
C LEU A 141 15.54 -1.80 -5.60
N LEU A 142 15.59 -2.35 -4.39
CA LEU A 142 16.47 -3.44 -4.00
C LEU A 142 15.67 -4.66 -3.52
N SER A 143 16.34 -5.80 -3.50
CA SER A 143 15.92 -6.95 -2.69
C SER A 143 17.08 -7.54 -1.91
N ALA A 144 16.82 -8.15 -0.78
CA ALA A 144 17.77 -8.94 -0.02
C ALA A 144 17.08 -10.18 0.55
N LYS A 145 17.85 -11.19 0.96
CA LYS A 145 17.31 -12.25 1.80
C LYS A 145 16.95 -11.71 3.18
N LEU A 146 16.02 -12.37 3.87
CA LEU A 146 15.59 -12.01 5.22
C LEU A 146 16.70 -12.10 6.29
N ASP A 147 17.82 -12.74 5.99
CA ASP A 147 19.04 -12.76 6.81
C ASP A 147 20.03 -11.61 6.48
N GLY A 148 19.66 -10.71 5.55
CA GLY A 148 20.49 -9.58 5.11
C GLY A 148 21.51 -9.93 4.02
N SER A 149 21.61 -11.21 3.63
CA SER A 149 22.51 -11.64 2.56
C SER A 149 21.90 -11.43 1.16
N ASP A 150 22.71 -11.65 0.12
CA ASP A 150 22.29 -11.64 -1.29
C ASP A 150 21.47 -10.39 -1.71
N VAL A 151 21.99 -9.21 -1.34
CA VAL A 151 21.39 -7.92 -1.66
C VAL A 151 21.62 -7.61 -3.14
N LYS A 152 20.55 -7.27 -3.86
CA LYS A 152 20.52 -7.02 -5.30
C LYS A 152 19.80 -5.72 -5.62
N VAL A 153 20.38 -4.92 -6.51
CA VAL A 153 19.68 -3.83 -7.19
C VAL A 153 18.78 -4.44 -8.26
N ILE A 154 17.50 -4.08 -8.23
CA ILE A 154 16.51 -4.52 -9.21
C ILE A 154 16.37 -3.47 -10.31
N LYS A 155 16.15 -2.21 -9.93
CA LYS A 155 15.91 -1.10 -10.86
C LYS A 155 16.24 0.23 -10.19
N GLU A 156 16.86 1.13 -10.94
CA GLU A 156 16.98 2.55 -10.58
C GLU A 156 15.90 3.35 -11.33
N PHE A 157 15.30 4.30 -10.64
CA PHE A 157 14.32 5.26 -11.13
C PHE A 157 14.87 6.67 -10.95
N ASP A 158 14.55 7.57 -11.89
CA ASP A 158 15.01 8.97 -11.86
C ASP A 158 14.10 9.88 -11.02
N THR A 159 13.23 9.30 -10.19
CA THR A 159 12.31 9.99 -9.27
C THR A 159 11.87 9.05 -8.14
N TYR A 160 11.44 9.62 -7.00
CA TYR A 160 10.80 8.90 -5.90
C TYR A 160 9.29 8.70 -6.08
N ASP A 161 8.68 9.41 -7.02
CA ASP A 161 7.23 9.32 -7.30
C ASP A 161 6.92 8.18 -8.29
N ILE A 162 7.27 6.96 -7.90
CA ILE A 162 7.00 5.74 -8.69
C ILE A 162 6.15 4.78 -7.88
N ASP A 163 4.90 4.61 -8.25
CA ASP A 163 4.09 3.52 -7.72
C ASP A 163 4.50 2.19 -8.35
N TYR A 164 4.80 1.20 -7.51
CA TYR A 164 5.14 -0.15 -7.95
C TYR A 164 4.50 -1.22 -7.08
N LYS A 165 4.39 -2.42 -7.66
CA LYS A 165 3.96 -3.66 -6.99
C LYS A 165 4.92 -4.78 -7.35
N ILE A 166 5.48 -5.42 -6.33
CA ILE A 166 6.13 -6.73 -6.46
C ILE A 166 5.04 -7.80 -6.39
N THR A 167 4.97 -8.68 -7.38
CA THR A 167 3.99 -9.75 -7.45
C THR A 167 4.58 -11.06 -6.92
N ASN A 168 3.73 -11.93 -6.38
CA ASN A 168 4.15 -13.23 -5.83
C ASN A 168 4.75 -14.19 -6.88
N ASN A 169 4.54 -13.93 -8.17
CA ASN A 169 5.15 -14.68 -9.28
C ASN A 169 6.46 -14.07 -9.80
N GLY A 170 7.08 -13.15 -9.05
CA GLY A 170 8.43 -12.65 -9.37
C GLY A 170 8.47 -11.57 -10.45
N PHE A 171 7.45 -10.69 -10.51
CA PHE A 171 7.48 -9.51 -11.37
C PHE A 171 7.44 -8.22 -10.54
N VAL A 172 7.94 -7.14 -11.13
CA VAL A 172 7.65 -5.77 -10.69
C VAL A 172 6.74 -5.13 -11.73
N LEU A 173 5.56 -4.69 -11.30
CA LEU A 173 4.71 -3.79 -12.07
C LEU A 173 4.96 -2.38 -11.56
N TYR A 174 5.09 -1.40 -12.46
CA TYR A 174 5.24 -0.01 -12.05
C TYR A 174 4.66 0.96 -13.07
N MET A 175 4.27 2.13 -12.58
CA MET A 175 3.74 3.22 -13.37
C MET A 175 4.80 4.31 -13.55
N SER A 176 4.96 4.81 -14.77
CA SER A 176 5.85 5.92 -15.09
C SER A 176 5.28 6.68 -16.29
N GLU A 177 5.11 7.99 -16.16
CA GLU A 177 4.66 8.87 -17.26
C GLU A 177 3.36 8.38 -17.96
N GLY A 178 2.38 7.90 -17.18
CA GLY A 178 1.11 7.39 -17.71
C GLY A 178 1.21 6.03 -18.42
N LYS A 179 2.33 5.31 -18.26
CA LYS A 179 2.57 3.99 -18.85
C LYS A 179 2.76 2.92 -17.78
N LEU A 180 2.26 1.72 -18.06
CA LEU A 180 2.44 0.54 -17.23
C LEU A 180 3.60 -0.30 -17.77
N TYR A 181 4.54 -0.60 -16.89
CA TYR A 181 5.67 -1.48 -17.18
C TYR A 181 5.63 -2.75 -16.34
N SER A 182 6.22 -3.82 -16.89
CA SER A 182 6.40 -5.11 -16.24
C SER A 182 7.85 -5.57 -16.34
N LEU A 183 8.45 -5.97 -15.22
CA LEU A 183 9.84 -6.42 -15.11
C LEU A 183 9.87 -7.83 -14.54
N ASN A 184 10.36 -8.81 -15.30
CA ASN A 184 10.45 -10.21 -14.84
C ASN A 184 11.77 -10.46 -14.09
N LEU A 185 11.69 -10.75 -12.79
CA LEU A 185 12.85 -10.93 -11.92
C LEU A 185 13.55 -12.29 -12.07
N SER A 186 12.94 -13.26 -12.75
CA SER A 186 13.60 -14.56 -13.02
C SER A 186 14.67 -14.47 -14.11
N LYS A 187 14.68 -13.38 -14.90
CA LYS A 187 15.65 -13.19 -15.98
C LYS A 187 16.96 -12.64 -15.44
N ASN A 188 18.09 -13.12 -15.98
CA ASN A 188 19.37 -12.47 -15.78
C ASN A 188 19.34 -11.07 -16.42
N LYS A 189 19.62 -10.02 -15.64
CA LYS A 189 19.47 -8.61 -16.03
C LYS A 189 18.05 -8.29 -16.55
N PRO A 190 17.04 -8.23 -15.67
CA PRO A 190 15.67 -7.93 -16.04
C PRO A 190 15.55 -6.65 -16.88
N LYS A 191 14.76 -6.69 -17.95
CA LYS A 191 14.40 -5.51 -18.76
C LYS A 191 12.91 -5.25 -18.64
N ALA A 192 12.55 -3.98 -18.47
CA ALA A 192 11.17 -3.56 -18.39
C ALA A 192 10.50 -3.70 -19.77
N LYS A 193 9.30 -4.27 -19.78
CA LYS A 193 8.41 -4.35 -20.94
C LYS A 193 7.27 -3.37 -20.73
N GLU A 194 7.04 -2.48 -21.69
CA GLU A 194 5.82 -1.66 -21.73
C GLU A 194 4.61 -2.56 -22.00
N ILE A 195 3.58 -2.44 -21.17
CA ILE A 195 2.34 -3.24 -21.23
C ILE A 195 1.20 -2.42 -21.82
N ASP A 196 1.12 -1.16 -21.42
CA ASP A 196 0.14 -0.21 -21.92
C ASP A 196 0.59 1.23 -21.67
N LYS A 197 -0.08 2.17 -22.33
CA LYS A 197 0.15 3.60 -22.24
C LYS A 197 -1.17 4.36 -22.10
N GLU A 198 -1.09 5.65 -21.80
CA GLU A 198 -2.25 6.55 -21.68
C GLU A 198 -3.22 6.11 -20.58
N ILE A 199 -2.66 5.58 -19.49
CA ILE A 199 -3.40 5.16 -18.29
C ILE A 199 -3.79 6.40 -17.49
N THR A 200 -5.08 6.50 -17.15
CA THR A 200 -5.65 7.64 -16.43
C THR A 200 -5.82 7.40 -14.93
N SER A 201 -6.00 6.14 -14.52
CA SER A 201 -6.08 5.72 -13.12
C SER A 201 -5.75 4.23 -13.01
N TYR A 202 -5.24 3.78 -11.86
CA TYR A 202 -4.90 2.39 -11.61
C TYR A 202 -5.02 2.02 -10.12
N LYS A 203 -5.15 0.73 -9.86
CA LYS A 203 -5.13 0.14 -8.52
C LYS A 203 -4.35 -1.18 -8.56
N PHE A 204 -3.43 -1.31 -7.61
CA PHE A 204 -2.83 -2.59 -7.25
C PHE A 204 -3.67 -3.27 -6.17
N MET A 205 -3.61 -4.60 -6.11
CA MET A 205 -4.09 -5.34 -4.95
C MET A 205 -3.17 -5.12 -3.75
N ASP A 206 -3.75 -4.88 -2.58
CA ASP A 206 -3.02 -4.83 -1.31
C ASP A 206 -2.32 -6.16 -1.00
N TYR A 207 -1.13 -6.10 -0.41
CA TYR A 207 -0.31 -7.28 -0.12
C TYR A 207 -0.89 -8.19 0.98
N ALA A 208 -1.70 -7.66 1.90
CA ALA A 208 -2.25 -8.40 3.04
C ALA A 208 -3.18 -9.58 2.64
N THR A 209 -3.54 -9.69 1.36
CA THR A 209 -4.53 -10.65 0.84
C THR A 209 -3.92 -11.87 0.13
N GLN A 210 -2.59 -12.05 0.14
CA GLN A 210 -1.89 -12.75 -0.96
C GLN A 210 -1.04 -13.95 -0.52
N ARG A 211 -1.59 -15.17 -0.56
CA ARG A 211 -0.72 -16.35 -0.74
C ARG A 211 -0.91 -17.01 -2.10
N ASP A 212 -2.14 -17.35 -2.50
CA ASP A 212 -2.34 -18.21 -3.68
C ASP A 212 -3.45 -17.75 -4.64
N SER A 213 -3.60 -16.45 -4.89
CA SER A 213 -4.62 -15.95 -5.83
C SER A 213 -4.02 -15.29 -7.07
N VAL A 214 -4.68 -15.48 -8.23
CA VAL A 214 -4.40 -14.77 -9.48
C VAL A 214 -4.49 -13.25 -9.32
N PHE A 215 -5.27 -12.77 -8.36
CA PHE A 215 -5.43 -11.33 -8.09
C PHE A 215 -4.17 -10.70 -7.50
N ALA A 216 -3.34 -11.47 -6.78
CA ALA A 216 -2.08 -10.99 -6.18
C ALA A 216 -1.07 -10.45 -7.22
N LYS A 217 -1.21 -10.91 -8.47
CA LYS A 217 -0.39 -10.53 -9.62
C LYS A 217 -1.14 -9.66 -10.63
N THR A 218 -2.28 -9.09 -10.22
CA THR A 218 -3.15 -8.29 -11.09
C THR A 218 -3.05 -6.80 -10.77
N ILE A 219 -3.07 -5.98 -11.83
CA ILE A 219 -3.37 -4.55 -11.78
C ILE A 219 -4.68 -4.30 -12.56
N ILE A 220 -5.52 -3.42 -12.03
CA ILE A 220 -6.70 -2.90 -12.74
C ILE A 220 -6.47 -1.42 -13.01
N TYR A 221 -6.78 -0.95 -14.21
CA TYR A 221 -6.52 0.42 -14.63
C TYR A 221 -7.55 0.92 -15.65
N THR A 222 -7.64 2.24 -15.83
CA THR A 222 -8.52 2.88 -16.79
C THR A 222 -7.72 3.57 -17.89
N LYS A 223 -8.31 3.61 -19.09
CA LYS A 223 -7.83 4.38 -20.23
C LYS A 223 -9.00 5.13 -20.85
N SER A 224 -8.77 6.37 -21.27
CA SER A 224 -9.73 7.08 -22.12
C SER A 224 -9.98 6.29 -23.41
N SER A 225 -11.15 6.47 -24.01
CA SER A 225 -11.45 5.91 -25.33
C SER A 225 -10.41 6.37 -26.37
N GLU A 226 -10.03 5.47 -27.29
CA GLU A 226 -9.18 5.84 -28.44
C GLU A 226 -9.94 6.76 -29.41
N ASP A 227 -11.27 6.66 -29.44
CA ASP A 227 -12.13 7.65 -30.07
C ASP A 227 -12.14 8.93 -29.21
N LYS A 228 -11.48 9.98 -29.72
CA LYS A 228 -11.36 11.28 -29.03
C LYS A 228 -12.70 12.02 -28.87
N THR A 229 -13.75 11.62 -29.58
CA THR A 229 -15.10 12.18 -29.44
C THR A 229 -15.87 11.48 -28.33
N ALA A 230 -15.51 10.24 -28.01
CA ALA A 230 -16.08 9.51 -26.89
C ALA A 230 -15.61 10.13 -25.57
N ARG A 231 -16.56 10.36 -24.68
CA ARG A 231 -16.30 10.91 -23.34
C ARG A 231 -16.33 9.84 -22.23
N TYR A 232 -16.47 8.58 -22.60
CA TYR A 232 -16.35 7.44 -21.69
C TYR A 232 -14.91 6.92 -21.63
N ASN A 233 -14.65 6.04 -20.67
CA ASN A 233 -13.37 5.33 -20.55
C ASN A 233 -13.60 3.82 -20.45
N THR A 234 -12.49 3.07 -20.50
CA THR A 234 -12.48 1.62 -20.44
C THR A 234 -11.60 1.17 -19.28
N VAL A 235 -12.07 0.17 -18.54
CA VAL A 235 -11.33 -0.53 -17.49
C VAL A 235 -10.66 -1.78 -18.07
N TRP A 236 -9.38 -1.90 -17.80
CA TRP A 236 -8.52 -2.99 -18.22
C TRP A 236 -7.94 -3.70 -17.01
N GLN A 237 -7.62 -4.97 -17.23
CA GLN A 237 -6.91 -5.82 -16.31
C GLN A 237 -5.61 -6.30 -16.96
N TYR A 238 -4.55 -6.38 -16.17
CA TYR A 238 -3.32 -7.06 -16.58
C TYR A 238 -2.84 -8.00 -15.49
N THR A 239 -2.56 -9.25 -15.88
CA THR A 239 -1.91 -10.26 -15.03
C THR A 239 -0.41 -10.24 -15.31
N ALA A 240 0.43 -10.04 -14.30
CA ALA A 240 1.88 -10.01 -14.47
C ALA A 240 2.41 -11.30 -15.10
N GLY A 241 3.07 -11.17 -16.26
CA GLY A 241 3.59 -12.28 -17.05
C GLY A 241 2.55 -12.99 -17.93
N GLY A 242 1.28 -12.58 -17.88
CA GLY A 242 0.20 -13.09 -18.72
C GLY A 242 -0.37 -12.03 -19.65
N ASP A 243 -1.66 -12.16 -19.93
CA ASP A 243 -2.38 -11.30 -20.86
C ASP A 243 -3.02 -10.08 -20.20
N LYS A 244 -3.27 -9.08 -21.05
CA LYS A 244 -4.09 -7.91 -20.78
C LYS A 244 -5.50 -8.16 -21.32
N LYS A 245 -6.53 -7.73 -20.59
CA LYS A 245 -7.94 -7.89 -20.99
C LYS A 245 -8.76 -6.64 -20.70
N GLU A 246 -9.62 -6.24 -21.64
CA GLU A 246 -10.69 -5.28 -21.38
C GLU A 246 -11.75 -5.96 -20.51
N ILE A 247 -12.07 -5.37 -19.35
CA ILE A 247 -12.98 -5.98 -18.38
C ILE A 247 -14.29 -5.22 -18.21
N LEU A 248 -14.31 -3.92 -18.51
CA LEU A 248 -15.50 -3.08 -18.43
C LEU A 248 -15.35 -1.87 -19.35
N ASN A 249 -16.32 -1.65 -20.22
CA ASN A 249 -16.37 -0.55 -21.16
C ASN A 249 -17.48 0.42 -20.78
N GLY A 250 -17.14 1.69 -20.61
CA GLY A 250 -18.12 2.74 -20.30
C GLY A 250 -19.11 3.01 -21.44
N ASN A 251 -18.88 2.50 -22.64
CA ASN A 251 -19.83 2.60 -23.76
C ASN A 251 -21.09 1.75 -23.50
N PRO A 252 -22.32 2.32 -23.62
CA PRO A 252 -23.55 1.56 -23.42
C PRO A 252 -23.77 0.43 -24.45
N LYS A 253 -23.20 0.56 -25.65
CA LYS A 253 -23.19 -0.51 -26.67
C LYS A 253 -22.11 -1.58 -26.43
N GLY A 254 -21.21 -1.35 -25.47
CA GLY A 254 -20.19 -2.29 -25.04
C GLY A 254 -20.70 -3.17 -23.90
N SER A 255 -20.18 -2.98 -22.69
CA SER A 255 -20.48 -3.81 -21.52
C SER A 255 -21.94 -3.78 -21.05
N TYR A 256 -22.75 -2.85 -21.55
CA TYR A 256 -24.17 -2.72 -21.23
C TYR A 256 -25.09 -3.06 -22.41
N ASN A 257 -24.56 -3.72 -23.44
CA ASN A 257 -25.34 -4.06 -24.62
C ASN A 257 -26.58 -4.90 -24.23
N GLY A 258 -27.75 -4.49 -24.73
CA GLY A 258 -29.04 -5.11 -24.40
C GLY A 258 -29.67 -4.67 -23.07
N LYS A 259 -29.06 -3.73 -22.32
CA LYS A 259 -29.73 -3.08 -21.19
C LYS A 259 -30.79 -2.10 -21.74
N THR A 260 -32.04 -2.26 -21.33
CA THR A 260 -33.18 -1.47 -21.85
C THR A 260 -33.24 -0.06 -21.25
N ASN A 261 -32.83 0.11 -19.99
CA ASN A 261 -32.83 1.40 -19.28
C ASN A 261 -31.38 1.88 -19.07
N ILE A 262 -30.77 2.43 -20.11
CA ILE A 262 -29.45 3.06 -20.04
C ILE A 262 -29.60 4.47 -19.48
N GLU A 263 -28.95 4.75 -18.34
CA GLU A 263 -29.06 6.02 -17.63
C GLU A 263 -28.28 7.16 -18.32
N ASP A 264 -27.14 6.83 -18.97
CA ASP A 264 -26.40 7.76 -19.81
C ASP A 264 -26.14 7.13 -21.19
N GLN A 265 -26.83 7.65 -22.22
CA GLN A 265 -26.70 7.17 -23.60
C GLN A 265 -25.34 7.51 -24.23
N ASN A 266 -24.61 8.48 -23.67
CA ASN A 266 -23.26 8.85 -24.11
C ASN A 266 -22.16 8.03 -23.42
N GLY A 267 -22.54 7.20 -22.44
CA GLY A 267 -21.64 6.32 -21.71
C GLY A 267 -21.21 6.85 -20.34
N TYR A 268 -20.30 6.13 -19.71
CA TYR A 268 -19.90 6.38 -18.33
C TYR A 268 -18.40 6.66 -18.23
N VAL A 269 -18.03 7.62 -17.39
CA VAL A 269 -16.66 7.76 -16.89
C VAL A 269 -16.54 6.97 -15.60
N ILE A 270 -15.67 5.97 -15.61
CA ILE A 270 -15.42 5.05 -14.51
C ILE A 270 -14.18 5.50 -13.75
N SER A 271 -14.29 5.67 -12.44
CA SER A 271 -13.16 5.93 -11.54
C SER A 271 -12.98 4.76 -10.57
N LEU A 272 -11.78 4.19 -10.52
CA LEU A 272 -11.49 3.05 -9.64
C LEU A 272 -11.45 3.51 -8.19
N ASN A 273 -12.21 2.83 -7.33
CA ASN A 273 -12.28 3.16 -5.91
C ASN A 273 -11.40 2.19 -5.09
N GLN A 274 -11.77 0.91 -5.05
CA GLN A 274 -11.12 -0.11 -4.22
C GLN A 274 -11.10 -1.47 -4.93
N LEU A 275 -10.10 -2.28 -4.57
CA LEU A 275 -10.05 -3.69 -4.89
C LEU A 275 -10.13 -4.50 -3.61
N ILE A 276 -11.13 -5.38 -3.50
CA ILE A 276 -11.39 -6.16 -2.31
C ILE A 276 -11.27 -7.64 -2.67
N TYR A 277 -10.30 -8.30 -2.06
CA TYR A 277 -10.16 -9.75 -2.15
C TYR A 277 -11.28 -10.42 -1.37
N ALA A 278 -12.28 -10.96 -2.07
CA ALA A 278 -13.39 -11.66 -1.43
C ALA A 278 -12.97 -13.10 -1.08
N ASP A 279 -12.35 -13.81 -2.02
CA ASP A 279 -11.75 -15.12 -1.84
C ASP A 279 -10.81 -15.48 -3.01
N LYS A 280 -10.31 -16.73 -3.03
CA LYS A 280 -9.34 -17.21 -4.02
C LYS A 280 -9.78 -17.04 -5.47
N ASP A 281 -11.09 -17.08 -5.73
CA ASP A 281 -11.69 -17.08 -7.06
C ASP A 281 -12.44 -15.78 -7.38
N THR A 282 -12.65 -14.91 -6.38
CA THR A 282 -13.49 -13.71 -6.49
C THR A 282 -12.74 -12.44 -6.06
N LEU A 283 -12.68 -11.47 -6.98
CA LEU A 283 -12.21 -10.12 -6.75
C LEU A 283 -13.35 -9.12 -6.91
N ARG A 284 -13.66 -8.36 -5.86
CA ARG A 284 -14.61 -7.26 -5.91
C ARG A 284 -13.90 -5.98 -6.33
N LEU A 285 -14.27 -5.43 -7.47
CA LEU A 285 -13.91 -4.07 -7.86
C LEU A 285 -15.02 -3.12 -7.41
N VAL A 286 -14.69 -2.15 -6.57
CA VAL A 286 -15.55 -0.99 -6.26
C VAL A 286 -15.11 0.17 -7.13
N TYR A 287 -16.07 0.86 -7.74
CA TYR A 287 -15.82 1.95 -8.67
C TYR A 287 -16.94 2.97 -8.66
N ASN A 288 -16.62 4.19 -9.05
CA ASN A 288 -17.60 5.25 -9.24
C ASN A 288 -17.91 5.37 -10.73
N LYS A 289 -19.17 5.61 -11.05
CA LYS A 289 -19.57 6.07 -12.38
C LYS A 289 -19.98 7.52 -12.31
N SER A 290 -19.74 8.23 -13.39
CA SER A 290 -20.27 9.56 -13.64
C SER A 290 -20.68 9.66 -15.09
N ASN A 291 -21.57 10.62 -15.38
CA ASN A 291 -22.02 10.88 -16.74
C ASN A 291 -20.83 11.31 -17.61
N ALA A 292 -20.80 10.85 -18.86
CA ALA A 292 -19.71 11.16 -19.79
C ALA A 292 -19.82 12.56 -20.39
N VAL A 293 -21.04 13.05 -20.62
CA VAL A 293 -21.27 14.31 -21.38
C VAL A 293 -22.12 15.32 -20.62
N ASP A 294 -23.06 14.86 -19.78
CA ASP A 294 -24.04 15.72 -19.12
C ASP A 294 -23.67 16.00 -17.65
N SER A 295 -23.93 17.23 -17.19
CA SER A 295 -23.87 17.64 -15.78
C SER A 295 -24.96 17.02 -14.90
N SER A 296 -25.95 16.32 -15.48
CA SER A 296 -26.92 15.59 -14.68
C SER A 296 -26.24 14.49 -13.84
N ASN A 297 -26.63 14.38 -12.58
CA ASN A 297 -26.05 13.42 -11.64
C ASN A 297 -26.72 12.03 -11.74
N ARG A 298 -27.53 11.76 -12.76
CA ARG A 298 -28.41 10.57 -12.84
C ARG A 298 -27.67 9.24 -12.77
N SER A 299 -26.57 9.09 -13.52
CA SER A 299 -25.76 7.86 -13.46
C SER A 299 -24.65 7.92 -12.41
N THR A 300 -24.48 9.07 -11.76
CA THR A 300 -23.48 9.26 -10.71
C THR A 300 -23.81 8.31 -9.55
N GLY A 301 -22.78 7.61 -9.09
CA GLY A 301 -22.96 6.57 -8.08
C GLY A 301 -21.71 5.73 -7.86
N THR A 302 -21.67 5.08 -6.71
CA THR A 302 -20.72 4.02 -6.41
C THR A 302 -21.34 2.67 -6.71
N TYR A 303 -20.55 1.83 -7.36
CA TYR A 303 -20.91 0.50 -7.82
C TYR A 303 -19.85 -0.51 -7.40
N SER A 304 -20.20 -1.79 -7.44
CA SER A 304 -19.21 -2.84 -7.48
C SER A 304 -19.58 -3.97 -8.40
N TYR A 305 -18.56 -4.73 -8.78
CA TYR A 305 -18.71 -5.98 -9.50
C TYR A 305 -17.72 -7.01 -8.97
N ASP A 306 -18.21 -8.23 -8.80
CA ASP A 306 -17.41 -9.39 -8.38
C ASP A 306 -16.91 -10.13 -9.61
N PHE A 307 -15.63 -9.92 -9.94
CA PHE A 307 -14.94 -10.61 -11.01
C PHE A 307 -14.47 -11.99 -10.55
N SER A 308 -14.78 -13.01 -11.37
CA SER A 308 -14.07 -14.27 -11.30
C SER A 308 -12.65 -14.14 -11.86
N THR A 309 -11.85 -15.21 -11.76
CA THR A 309 -10.52 -15.29 -12.39
C THR A 309 -10.52 -15.13 -13.91
N SER A 310 -11.67 -15.28 -14.58
CA SER A 310 -11.80 -15.03 -16.02
C SER A 310 -11.97 -13.55 -16.37
N PHE A 311 -12.23 -12.68 -15.38
CA PHE A 311 -12.51 -11.26 -15.56
C PHE A 311 -13.56 -10.96 -16.64
N THR A 312 -14.70 -11.64 -16.56
CA THR A 312 -15.84 -11.39 -17.46
C THR A 312 -16.88 -10.55 -16.74
N PHE A 313 -17.33 -9.47 -17.38
CA PHE A 313 -18.37 -8.58 -16.87
C PHE A 313 -19.74 -8.91 -17.43
N ASP A 314 -20.75 -8.83 -16.57
CA ASP A 314 -22.17 -8.98 -16.89
C ASP A 314 -22.95 -7.90 -16.13
N TYR A 315 -23.46 -6.88 -16.83
CA TYR A 315 -24.13 -5.75 -16.18
C TYR A 315 -25.31 -6.16 -15.29
N LYS A 316 -25.89 -7.36 -15.48
CA LYS A 316 -26.99 -7.86 -14.64
C LYS A 316 -26.55 -8.19 -13.22
N LYS A 317 -25.25 -8.42 -13.00
CA LYS A 317 -24.65 -8.73 -11.69
C LYS A 317 -23.97 -7.52 -11.04
N GLU A 318 -24.00 -6.37 -11.71
CA GLU A 318 -23.50 -5.13 -11.15
C GLU A 318 -24.38 -4.68 -9.97
N VAL A 319 -23.72 -4.26 -8.90
CA VAL A 319 -24.36 -3.75 -7.69
C VAL A 319 -24.17 -2.23 -7.63
N ARG A 320 -25.24 -1.49 -7.36
CA ARG A 320 -25.20 -0.04 -7.10
C ARG A 320 -25.41 0.25 -5.61
N TYR A 321 -24.66 1.20 -5.09
CA TYR A 321 -24.70 1.62 -3.69
C TYR A 321 -25.22 3.04 -3.48
N THR A 322 -25.06 3.95 -4.44
CA THR A 322 -25.57 5.33 -4.32
C THR A 322 -26.14 5.80 -5.64
N LYS A 323 -27.14 6.70 -5.57
CA LYS A 323 -27.50 7.57 -6.70
C LYS A 323 -27.01 8.98 -6.41
N PHE A 324 -26.66 9.72 -7.46
CA PHE A 324 -26.33 11.15 -7.43
C PHE A 324 -25.07 11.58 -6.65
N GLU A 325 -24.40 10.66 -5.95
CA GLU A 325 -23.16 10.93 -5.21
C GLU A 325 -22.13 9.79 -5.37
N ASN A 326 -20.85 10.14 -5.23
CA ASN A 326 -19.75 9.17 -5.22
C ASN A 326 -19.24 9.01 -3.79
N ILE A 327 -19.04 7.76 -3.39
CA ILE A 327 -18.34 7.39 -2.16
C ILE A 327 -16.83 7.38 -2.45
N SER A 328 -16.04 7.98 -1.56
CA SER A 328 -14.58 7.97 -1.65
C SER A 328 -13.95 6.74 -0.98
N GLU A 329 -14.62 6.21 0.05
CA GLU A 329 -14.17 5.03 0.78
C GLU A 329 -15.36 4.17 1.21
N LEU A 330 -15.33 2.89 0.85
CA LEU A 330 -16.33 1.90 1.24
C LEU A 330 -15.69 0.83 2.15
N ARG A 331 -16.38 0.41 3.20
CA ARG A 331 -16.02 -0.77 3.99
C ARG A 331 -17.22 -1.66 4.21
N PHE A 332 -17.02 -2.95 4.01
CA PHE A 332 -18.02 -3.99 4.24
C PHE A 332 -17.86 -4.52 5.65
N ILE A 333 -18.95 -4.53 6.39
CA ILE A 333 -19.03 -4.97 7.78
C ILE A 333 -19.89 -6.23 7.81
N GLY A 334 -19.32 -7.31 8.31
CA GLY A 334 -19.93 -8.64 8.35
C GLY A 334 -18.88 -9.70 8.07
N THR A 335 -19.20 -10.95 8.39
CA THR A 335 -18.36 -12.09 8.03
C THR A 335 -18.22 -12.20 6.51
N LYS A 336 -17.18 -12.88 6.02
CA LYS A 336 -16.99 -13.10 4.57
C LYS A 336 -18.22 -13.73 3.91
N ASP A 337 -18.87 -14.68 4.59
CA ASP A 337 -20.06 -15.34 4.08
C ASP A 337 -21.28 -14.43 4.05
N GLN A 338 -21.46 -13.60 5.08
CA GLN A 338 -22.46 -12.54 5.10
C GLN A 338 -22.25 -11.53 3.95
N ILE A 339 -21.00 -11.08 3.75
CA ILE A 339 -20.66 -10.15 2.67
C ILE A 339 -20.99 -10.76 1.29
N LYS A 340 -20.72 -12.05 1.09
CA LYS A 340 -21.05 -12.79 -0.14
C LYS A 340 -22.55 -12.93 -0.37
N LYS A 341 -23.33 -13.16 0.70
CA LYS A 341 -24.80 -13.27 0.65
C LYS A 341 -25.50 -11.91 0.52
N GLY A 342 -24.74 -10.81 0.57
CA GLY A 342 -25.32 -9.47 0.59
C GLY A 342 -25.98 -9.12 1.93
N GLU A 343 -25.48 -9.68 3.03
CA GLU A 343 -25.94 -9.50 4.41
C GLU A 343 -24.91 -8.70 5.21
N PHE A 344 -24.52 -7.53 4.69
CA PHE A 344 -23.47 -6.72 5.27
C PHE A 344 -23.96 -5.30 5.55
N VAL A 345 -23.25 -4.61 6.41
CA VAL A 345 -23.38 -3.18 6.62
C VAL A 345 -22.26 -2.48 5.85
N LEU A 346 -22.56 -1.30 5.28
CA LEU A 346 -21.58 -0.49 4.58
C LEU A 346 -21.22 0.73 5.41
N ALA A 347 -19.93 0.97 5.63
CA ALA A 347 -19.45 2.29 6.03
C ALA A 347 -19.04 3.10 4.79
N LYS A 348 -19.57 4.32 4.62
CA LYS A 348 -19.19 5.25 3.53
C LYS A 348 -18.55 6.54 4.05
N ARG A 349 -17.73 7.21 3.22
CA ARG A 349 -17.35 8.64 3.33
C ARG A 349 -17.85 9.39 2.07
N SER A 350 -18.52 10.54 2.24
CA SER A 350 -19.07 11.33 1.12
C SER A 350 -18.83 12.84 1.32
N GLY A 351 -18.22 13.50 0.32
CA GLY A 351 -18.01 14.96 0.30
C GLY A 351 -17.11 15.51 1.44
N SER A 352 -17.49 16.67 1.98
CA SER A 352 -16.83 17.33 3.11
C SER A 352 -17.18 16.74 4.48
N LEU A 353 -18.28 15.96 4.55
CA LEU A 353 -18.66 15.22 5.75
C LEU A 353 -17.81 13.96 5.85
N THR A 354 -16.81 14.03 6.73
CA THR A 354 -16.03 12.85 7.07
C THR A 354 -16.69 12.21 8.28
N GLY A 355 -17.46 11.16 8.03
CA GLY A 355 -18.14 10.39 9.07
C GLY A 355 -18.37 8.95 8.62
N LEU A 356 -18.44 8.03 9.58
CA LEU A 356 -18.84 6.66 9.29
C LEU A 356 -20.37 6.63 9.27
N PHE A 357 -20.92 6.23 8.13
CA PHE A 357 -22.36 6.12 7.92
C PHE A 357 -22.69 4.68 7.63
N TYR A 358 -23.71 4.14 8.29
CA TYR A 358 -24.18 2.79 7.98
C TYR A 358 -25.59 2.79 7.40
N SER A 359 -25.81 1.88 6.46
CA SER A 359 -27.13 1.54 5.93
C SER A 359 -27.39 0.05 6.09
N GLN A 360 -28.66 -0.30 6.25
CA GLN A 360 -29.14 -1.67 6.22
C GLN A 360 -29.66 -2.01 4.82
N LYS A 361 -29.52 -3.28 4.42
CA LYS A 361 -30.02 -3.78 3.14
C LYS A 361 -31.50 -3.44 2.94
N ARG A 362 -31.82 -2.78 1.81
CA ARG A 362 -33.18 -2.77 1.24
C ARG A 362 -33.11 -3.33 -0.18
N ASN A 363 -33.89 -4.38 -0.47
CA ASN A 363 -34.02 -4.87 -1.83
C ASN A 363 -34.95 -3.94 -2.62
N THR A 364 -34.48 -3.35 -3.71
CA THR A 364 -35.32 -2.59 -4.66
C THR A 364 -35.38 -3.34 -6.01
N PRO A 365 -36.47 -4.07 -6.32
CA PRO A 365 -36.61 -4.76 -7.59
C PRO A 365 -36.76 -3.79 -8.77
N GLY A 366 -36.07 -4.03 -9.89
CA GLY A 366 -36.49 -3.52 -11.23
C GLY A 366 -35.51 -2.67 -12.06
N GLU A 367 -34.41 -2.16 -11.50
CA GLU A 367 -33.47 -1.27 -12.25
C GLU A 367 -32.03 -1.81 -12.36
N PHE A 368 -31.61 -2.60 -11.36
CA PHE A 368 -30.29 -3.22 -11.21
C PHE A 368 -30.46 -4.65 -10.66
N GLY A 369 -29.44 -5.52 -10.75
CA GLY A 369 -29.49 -6.86 -10.16
C GLY A 369 -29.72 -6.82 -8.65
N VAL A 370 -29.05 -5.88 -7.97
CA VAL A 370 -29.27 -5.47 -6.57
C VAL A 370 -28.88 -3.99 -6.42
N MET A 371 -29.68 -3.18 -5.74
CA MET A 371 -29.31 -1.83 -5.28
C MET A 371 -29.38 -1.80 -3.76
N TYR A 372 -28.37 -1.24 -3.12
CA TYR A 372 -28.38 -0.91 -1.69
C TYR A 372 -28.65 0.59 -1.59
N ASP A 373 -29.77 1.00 -1.01
CA ASP A 373 -30.07 2.42 -0.78
C ASP A 373 -29.22 2.95 0.38
N LEU A 374 -28.23 3.79 0.08
CA LEU A 374 -27.40 4.50 1.06
C LEU A 374 -27.81 5.98 1.24
N GLU A 375 -28.95 6.41 0.71
CA GLU A 375 -29.36 7.82 0.67
C GLU A 375 -29.81 8.34 2.05
N THR A 376 -30.23 7.46 2.97
CA THR A 376 -30.61 7.83 4.34
C THR A 376 -29.79 7.03 5.37
N PRO A 377 -28.65 7.55 5.87
CA PRO A 377 -27.90 6.87 6.92
C PRO A 377 -28.77 6.76 8.18
N GLN A 378 -28.79 5.58 8.80
CA GLN A 378 -29.57 5.37 10.04
C GLN A 378 -28.83 5.88 11.29
N ALA A 379 -27.51 6.10 11.21
CA ALA A 379 -26.80 6.93 12.17
C ALA A 379 -25.56 7.58 11.54
N GLN A 380 -25.26 8.80 11.98
CA GLN A 380 -23.95 9.43 11.84
C GLN A 380 -23.12 9.02 13.04
N VAL A 381 -21.97 8.40 12.80
CA VAL A 381 -21.17 7.82 13.87
C VAL A 381 -20.09 8.78 14.34
N ILE A 382 -19.38 9.48 13.46
CA ILE A 382 -18.27 10.39 13.84
C ILE A 382 -18.33 11.60 12.90
N ASP A 383 -18.00 12.77 13.41
CA ASP A 383 -17.81 13.98 12.62
C ASP A 383 -16.42 14.54 12.94
N GLY A 384 -15.62 14.80 11.91
CA GLY A 384 -14.28 15.35 12.07
C GLY A 384 -13.50 15.35 10.76
N SER A 385 -12.76 16.42 10.48
CA SER A 385 -11.85 16.46 9.33
C SER A 385 -10.77 15.37 9.45
N ASN A 386 -10.44 14.71 8.34
CA ASN A 386 -9.30 13.79 8.22
C ASN A 386 -9.36 12.51 9.08
N ILE A 387 -10.54 11.95 9.35
CA ILE A 387 -10.66 10.61 9.93
C ILE A 387 -10.17 9.55 8.95
N THR A 388 -9.31 8.66 9.42
CA THR A 388 -8.92 7.41 8.74
C THR A 388 -9.51 6.23 9.49
N LEU A 389 -10.38 5.44 8.86
CA LEU A 389 -10.88 4.19 9.43
C LEU A 389 -9.79 3.12 9.39
N LEU A 390 -9.34 2.67 10.56
CA LEU A 390 -8.32 1.63 10.68
C LEU A 390 -8.94 0.23 10.65
N GLU A 391 -10.04 0.05 11.37
CA GLU A 391 -10.63 -1.26 11.59
C GLU A 391 -12.14 -1.18 11.85
N VAL A 392 -12.86 -2.22 11.43
CA VAL A 392 -14.20 -2.53 11.92
C VAL A 392 -14.17 -3.95 12.46
N PHE A 393 -14.68 -4.14 13.67
CA PHE A 393 -14.75 -5.45 14.30
C PHE A 393 -16.10 -5.67 14.96
N GLN A 394 -16.49 -6.94 15.03
CA GLN A 394 -17.78 -7.39 15.54
C GLN A 394 -17.55 -8.18 16.83
N GLY A 395 -18.01 -7.64 17.95
CA GLY A 395 -18.04 -8.31 19.26
C GLY A 395 -19.49 -8.44 19.74
N GLU A 396 -19.78 -8.00 20.96
CA GLU A 396 -21.17 -7.76 21.41
C GLU A 396 -21.86 -6.68 20.56
N ASP A 397 -21.08 -5.66 20.19
CA ASP A 397 -21.46 -4.58 19.27
C ASP A 397 -20.56 -4.62 18.03
N VAL A 398 -21.03 -4.03 16.93
CA VAL A 398 -20.13 -3.58 15.85
C VAL A 398 -19.42 -2.33 16.34
N SER A 399 -18.10 -2.38 16.34
CA SER A 399 -17.25 -1.27 16.77
C SER A 399 -16.24 -0.92 15.68
N VAL A 400 -15.76 0.32 15.73
CA VAL A 400 -14.81 0.87 14.78
C VAL A 400 -13.62 1.43 15.51
N ARG A 401 -12.45 1.24 14.90
CA ARG A 401 -11.21 1.88 15.33
C ARG A 401 -10.78 2.85 14.25
N TYR A 402 -10.55 4.09 14.64
CA TYR A 402 -10.24 5.15 13.68
C TYR A 402 -9.16 6.09 14.21
N LEU A 403 -8.37 6.62 13.29
CA LEU A 403 -7.35 7.64 13.51
C LEU A 403 -7.95 9.01 13.21
N VAL A 404 -7.82 9.95 14.13
CA VAL A 404 -8.12 11.38 13.93
C VAL A 404 -7.16 12.20 14.78
N ASP A 405 -6.58 13.26 14.22
CA ASP A 405 -5.58 14.11 14.90
C ASP A 405 -4.44 13.31 15.56
N ASN A 406 -3.93 12.30 14.86
CA ASN A 406 -2.91 11.35 15.33
C ASN A 406 -3.31 10.51 16.56
N LYS A 407 -4.58 10.48 16.92
CA LYS A 407 -5.13 9.69 18.02
C LYS A 407 -6.00 8.58 17.50
N ILE A 408 -5.89 7.40 18.11
CA ILE A 408 -6.76 6.26 17.78
C ILE A 408 -7.86 6.20 18.81
N TYR A 409 -9.09 6.11 18.34
CA TYR A 409 -10.27 5.90 19.17
C TYR A 409 -10.94 4.58 18.82
N ASN A 410 -11.56 3.97 19.82
CA ASN A 410 -12.53 2.91 19.63
C ASN A 410 -13.92 3.50 19.91
N LYS A 411 -14.91 3.06 19.14
CA LYS A 411 -16.30 3.46 19.28
C LYS A 411 -17.22 2.32 18.86
N SER A 412 -18.25 2.06 19.66
CA SER A 412 -19.33 1.15 19.29
C SER A 412 -20.33 1.90 18.42
N ILE A 413 -20.75 1.28 17.33
CA ILE A 413 -21.54 1.93 16.27
C ILE A 413 -22.90 1.28 16.07
N LEU A 414 -23.00 -0.04 16.30
CA LEU A 414 -24.24 -0.80 16.20
C LEU A 414 -24.29 -1.85 17.30
N SER A 415 -25.45 -2.03 17.92
CA SER A 415 -25.69 -3.24 18.72
C SER A 415 -26.18 -4.36 17.84
N ILE A 416 -25.79 -5.59 18.18
CA ILE A 416 -26.20 -6.80 17.46
C ILE A 416 -27.36 -7.43 18.23
N THR A 417 -28.54 -7.51 17.61
CA THR A 417 -29.75 -8.04 18.23
C THR A 417 -30.33 -9.18 17.40
N SER A 418 -31.30 -9.93 17.94
CA SER A 418 -32.05 -10.94 17.18
C SER A 418 -32.80 -10.37 15.97
N GLU A 419 -33.09 -9.07 15.99
CA GLU A 419 -33.78 -8.34 14.92
C GLU A 419 -32.80 -7.72 13.90
N GLY A 420 -31.49 -7.93 14.08
CA GLY A 420 -30.44 -7.37 13.25
C GLY A 420 -29.63 -6.27 13.96
N PHE A 421 -29.02 -5.40 13.15
CA PHE A 421 -28.20 -4.30 13.66
C PHE A 421 -29.07 -3.12 14.09
N GLN A 422 -28.82 -2.55 15.27
CA GLN A 422 -29.53 -1.37 15.77
C GLN A 422 -28.56 -0.21 16.04
N PRO A 423 -28.93 1.05 15.77
CA PRO A 423 -28.10 2.21 16.09
C PRO A 423 -27.73 2.26 17.56
N LEU A 424 -26.48 2.58 17.84
CA LEU A 424 -26.07 3.01 19.18
C LEU A 424 -26.02 4.53 19.28
N PRO A 425 -26.20 5.11 20.50
CA PRO A 425 -26.03 6.54 20.72
C PRO A 425 -24.65 7.05 20.26
N LEU A 426 -24.58 8.34 19.90
CA LEU A 426 -23.36 8.93 19.34
C LEU A 426 -22.11 8.74 20.21
N ASN A 427 -22.21 8.61 21.54
CA ASN A 427 -21.04 8.42 22.41
C ASN A 427 -20.88 6.98 22.93
N ALA A 428 -21.62 6.02 22.36
CA ALA A 428 -21.57 4.62 22.78
C ALA A 428 -20.18 4.03 22.56
N GLY A 429 -19.65 3.38 23.61
CA GLY A 429 -18.37 2.71 23.53
C GLY A 429 -17.17 3.60 23.20
N LEU A 430 -17.32 4.94 23.18
CA LEU A 430 -16.22 5.83 22.80
C LEU A 430 -15.13 5.83 23.88
N TYR A 431 -13.91 5.46 23.50
CA TYR A 431 -12.73 5.68 24.33
C TYR A 431 -11.46 5.82 23.49
N LEU A 432 -10.50 6.55 24.05
CA LEU A 432 -9.19 6.76 23.47
C LEU A 432 -8.35 5.48 23.60
N VAL A 433 -7.86 5.00 22.47
CA VAL A 433 -6.99 3.82 22.36
C VAL A 433 -5.54 4.23 22.19
N PHE A 434 -5.24 5.37 21.60
CA PHE A 434 -3.86 5.84 21.35
C PHE A 434 -3.81 7.37 21.41
N ASP A 435 -2.89 7.91 22.19
CA ASP A 435 -2.73 9.35 22.46
C ASP A 435 -1.26 9.75 22.29
N LYS A 436 -0.65 9.34 21.17
CA LYS A 436 0.73 9.68 20.84
C LYS A 436 0.79 10.29 19.46
N ASN A 437 1.71 11.22 19.27
CA ASN A 437 1.87 11.87 17.98
C ASN A 437 2.65 10.92 17.06
N ALA A 438 1.92 10.23 16.17
CA ALA A 438 2.51 9.49 15.06
C ALA A 438 2.80 10.44 13.89
N ASP A 439 3.95 10.28 13.24
CA ASP A 439 4.22 10.87 11.93
C ASP A 439 3.66 9.94 10.85
N THR A 440 2.66 10.42 10.12
CA THR A 440 2.06 9.72 8.98
C THR A 440 2.35 10.42 7.65
N GLY A 441 3.31 11.35 7.61
CA GLY A 441 3.63 12.15 6.43
C GLY A 441 4.34 11.38 5.30
N TRP A 442 5.03 10.29 5.65
CA TRP A 442 5.68 9.40 4.68
C TRP A 442 4.97 8.04 4.57
N LEU A 443 5.02 7.23 5.63
CA LEU A 443 4.32 5.95 5.73
C LEU A 443 3.33 6.03 6.89
N SER A 444 2.16 5.42 6.72
CA SER A 444 1.17 5.29 7.79
C SER A 444 1.63 4.29 8.86
N LEU A 445 0.94 4.30 10.00
CA LEU A 445 1.07 3.24 10.99
C LEU A 445 0.72 1.87 10.38
N ASP A 446 1.40 0.83 10.87
CA ASP A 446 1.17 -0.56 10.49
C ASP A 446 0.56 -1.36 11.62
N VAL A 447 -0.29 -2.34 11.26
CA VAL A 447 -0.88 -3.31 12.18
C VAL A 447 -0.29 -4.68 11.88
N VAL A 448 0.87 -4.98 12.47
CA VAL A 448 1.68 -6.18 12.18
C VAL A 448 1.00 -7.46 12.65
N HIS A 449 0.36 -7.43 13.80
CA HIS A 449 -0.53 -8.47 14.29
C HIS A 449 -1.75 -7.80 14.89
N ASP A 450 -2.80 -8.57 15.21
CA ASP A 450 -4.04 -8.01 15.75
C ASP A 450 -3.73 -7.05 16.92
N GLN A 451 -4.12 -5.79 16.75
CA GLN A 451 -3.95 -4.71 17.73
C GLN A 451 -2.48 -4.36 18.09
N LYS A 452 -1.51 -4.80 17.28
CA LYS A 452 -0.06 -4.50 17.44
C LYS A 452 0.39 -3.45 16.42
N TYR A 453 0.53 -2.23 16.89
CA TYR A 453 0.81 -1.05 16.07
C TYR A 453 2.29 -0.72 16.03
N TYR A 454 2.78 -0.40 14.83
CA TYR A 454 4.12 0.13 14.60
C TYR A 454 4.01 1.48 13.89
N TYR A 455 4.73 2.49 14.35
CA TYR A 455 4.63 3.85 13.82
C TYR A 455 5.91 4.66 14.07
N PHE A 456 6.18 5.63 13.20
CA PHE A 456 7.17 6.66 13.50
C PHE A 456 6.55 7.69 14.43
N ASN A 457 7.23 8.10 15.49
CA ASN A 457 6.76 9.22 16.29
C ASN A 457 6.99 10.56 15.55
N SER A 458 6.30 11.61 15.98
CA SER A 458 6.34 12.93 15.34
C SER A 458 7.48 13.83 15.82
N ASP A 459 8.42 13.32 16.62
CA ASP A 459 9.58 14.13 17.00
C ASP A 459 10.56 14.23 15.82
N VAL A 460 11.55 15.11 15.97
CA VAL A 460 12.58 15.34 14.94
C VAL A 460 13.36 14.05 14.62
N LEU A 461 13.47 13.14 15.59
CA LEU A 461 14.18 11.88 15.42
C LEU A 461 13.38 10.87 14.59
N LYS A 462 12.03 10.96 14.58
CA LYS A 462 11.12 10.06 13.86
C LYS A 462 11.44 8.59 14.14
N ASN A 463 11.71 8.28 15.41
CA ASN A 463 11.96 6.94 15.93
C ASN A 463 10.79 6.00 15.69
N ILE A 464 11.09 4.71 15.53
CA ILE A 464 10.07 3.66 15.42
C ILE A 464 9.60 3.20 16.81
N TYR A 465 8.29 3.25 17.01
CA TYR A 465 7.60 2.84 18.23
C TYR A 465 6.68 1.65 17.98
N PHE A 466 6.52 0.85 19.02
CA PHE A 466 5.54 -0.23 19.12
C PHE A 466 4.49 0.12 20.17
N TYR A 467 3.26 -0.25 19.86
CA TYR A 467 2.12 -0.07 20.75
C TYR A 467 1.19 -1.28 20.71
N ASP A 468 0.86 -1.81 21.89
CA ASP A 468 -0.06 -2.94 22.06
C ASP A 468 -1.43 -2.46 22.53
N ALA A 469 -2.37 -2.30 21.60
CA ALA A 469 -3.69 -1.79 21.94
C ALA A 469 -4.56 -2.83 22.68
N SER A 470 -4.22 -4.12 22.67
CA SER A 470 -5.01 -5.14 23.38
C SER A 470 -4.85 -5.05 24.90
N LYS A 471 -3.82 -4.34 25.39
CA LYS A 471 -3.59 -4.09 26.82
C LYS A 471 -4.28 -2.82 27.33
N VAL A 472 -4.97 -2.08 26.46
CA VAL A 472 -5.62 -0.82 26.82
C VAL A 472 -6.84 -1.07 27.67
N VAL A 473 -6.84 -0.53 28.88
CA VAL A 473 -8.01 -0.50 29.74
C VAL A 473 -8.77 0.80 29.51
N LYS A 474 -10.07 0.68 29.24
CA LYS A 474 -10.97 1.82 29.02
C LYS A 474 -10.83 2.84 30.16
N LYS A 475 -10.58 4.11 29.78
CA LYS A 475 -10.38 5.25 30.69
C LYS A 475 -9.11 5.22 31.55
N ASP A 476 -8.17 4.29 31.33
CA ASP A 476 -6.87 4.30 32.02
C ASP A 476 -5.72 4.62 31.06
N LYS A 477 -5.35 5.91 30.99
CA LYS A 477 -4.23 6.38 30.16
C LYS A 477 -2.89 5.73 30.52
N ARG A 478 -2.72 5.21 31.74
CA ARG A 478 -1.45 4.56 32.15
C ARG A 478 -1.22 3.24 31.43
N THR A 479 -2.28 2.65 30.86
CA THR A 479 -2.18 1.43 30.04
C THR A 479 -1.79 1.71 28.58
N MET A 480 -1.79 2.99 28.18
CA MET A 480 -1.48 3.42 26.82
C MET A 480 0.02 3.66 26.62
N VAL A 481 0.82 2.64 26.91
CA VAL A 481 2.29 2.73 26.86
C VAL A 481 2.79 2.28 25.49
N ALA A 482 3.36 3.23 24.75
CA ALA A 482 4.19 2.91 23.58
C ALA A 482 5.66 2.86 23.99
N ARG A 483 6.43 1.98 23.36
CA ARG A 483 7.87 1.86 23.58
C ARG A 483 8.62 1.96 22.28
N GLN A 484 9.78 2.60 22.31
CA GLN A 484 10.70 2.59 21.19
C GLN A 484 11.23 1.16 20.98
N VAL A 485 11.28 0.72 19.72
CA VAL A 485 11.80 -0.61 19.35
C VAL A 485 13.15 -0.50 18.64
N GLY A 486 13.33 0.57 17.87
CA GLY A 486 14.56 0.83 17.13
C GLY A 486 15.64 1.48 17.98
N LYS A 487 16.85 1.56 17.42
CA LYS A 487 17.99 2.24 18.03
C LYS A 487 18.58 3.21 17.01
N ILE A 488 18.71 4.48 17.35
CA ILE A 488 19.43 5.46 16.54
C ILE A 488 20.84 5.67 17.09
N SER A 489 21.76 6.10 16.23
CA SER A 489 23.13 6.38 16.66
C SER A 489 23.18 7.69 17.44
N LYS A 490 24.14 7.83 18.36
CA LYS A 490 24.41 9.12 19.02
C LYS A 490 24.78 10.21 18.01
N ALA A 491 25.37 9.84 16.88
CA ALA A 491 25.70 10.78 15.81
C ALA A 491 24.44 11.31 15.12
N ASP A 492 23.43 10.45 14.88
CA ASP A 492 22.14 10.87 14.34
C ASP A 492 21.40 11.77 15.34
N GLU A 493 21.48 11.49 16.64
CA GLU A 493 20.93 12.37 17.69
C GLU A 493 21.62 13.75 17.68
N LEU A 494 22.95 13.80 17.55
CA LEU A 494 23.72 15.04 17.57
C LEU A 494 23.53 15.89 16.31
N ALA A 495 23.53 15.27 15.12
CA ALA A 495 23.36 15.98 13.85
C ALA A 495 22.03 16.76 13.80
N LEU A 496 20.97 16.18 14.35
CA LEU A 496 19.64 16.81 14.39
C LEU A 496 19.55 17.93 15.44
N LEU A 497 20.34 17.88 16.52
CA LEU A 497 20.44 18.96 17.49
C LEU A 497 21.21 20.18 16.95
N GLU A 498 22.09 19.98 15.97
CA GLU A 498 22.80 21.07 15.29
C GLU A 498 21.92 21.76 14.24
N GLU A 499 21.10 21.02 13.48
CA GLU A 499 20.15 21.60 12.51
C GLU A 499 19.09 22.49 13.18
N VAL A 500 18.53 22.08 14.32
CA VAL A 500 17.53 22.88 15.08
C VAL A 500 18.11 24.21 15.58
N LYS A 501 19.40 24.26 15.90
CA LYS A 501 20.06 25.51 16.33
C LYS A 501 20.25 26.51 15.20
N ILE A 502 20.35 26.04 13.96
CA ILE A 502 20.54 26.91 12.79
C ILE A 502 19.20 27.50 12.33
N GLU A 503 18.07 26.86 12.64
CA GLU A 503 16.73 27.42 12.36
C GLU A 503 16.24 28.44 13.41
N GLU A 504 16.88 28.49 14.59
CA GLU A 504 16.55 29.44 15.67
C GLU A 504 17.39 30.74 15.64
N ASP A 505 18.39 30.84 14.76
CA ASP A 505 19.23 32.03 14.49
C ASP A 505 18.80 32.72 13.18
#